data_AF-A0ABD3HBG9-F1
#
_entry.id   AF-A0ABD3HBG9-F1
#
_cell.length_a   1.000
_cell.length_b   1.000
_cell.length_c   1.000
_cell.angle_alpha   90.00
_cell.angle_beta   90.00
_cell.angle_gamma   90.00
#
_symmetry.space_group_name_H-M   'P 1'
#
loop_
_entity.id
_entity.type
_entity.pdbx_description
1 polymer ?
#
loop_
_entity_poly.entity_id
_entity_poly.type
_entity_poly.pdbx_seq_one_letter_code
_entity_poly.pdbx_strand_id
1 'polypeptide(L)'
;MAATGYKHQSAAGPATFLAVRRPFRPLHIPRVTTKISSSLSPTPVIRLSSKRNSRSKDSRINKRYFPSTEEILKANPAMCMFKEPSLNVTQDIGVQEVPRLAERAVIEALAEWVQSNCLRY
;
A
#
# COMPACT_ATOMS: atom_id res chain seq x y z
N MET A 1 -44.96 -16.75 30.20
CA MET A 1 -44.67 -16.84 28.74
C MET A 1 -43.22 -16.42 28.53
N ALA A 2 -42.33 -17.38 28.27
CA ALA A 2 -40.92 -17.09 28.01
C ALA A 2 -40.75 -16.64 26.55
N ALA A 3 -40.18 -15.45 26.34
CA ALA A 3 -39.87 -14.93 25.02
C ALA A 3 -38.78 -15.77 24.36
N THR A 4 -39.16 -16.57 23.36
CA THR A 4 -38.23 -17.26 22.46
C THR A 4 -37.59 -16.23 21.53
N GLY A 5 -36.42 -15.71 21.91
CA GLY A 5 -35.62 -14.82 21.06
C GLY A 5 -35.09 -15.52 19.81
N TYR A 6 -35.13 -14.81 18.67
CA TYR A 6 -34.64 -15.28 17.37
C TYR A 6 -33.14 -15.65 17.47
N LYS A 7 -32.79 -16.93 17.33
CA LYS A 7 -31.39 -17.36 17.23
C LYS A 7 -30.89 -17.12 15.80
N HIS A 8 -30.00 -16.15 15.62
CA HIS A 8 -29.22 -16.03 14.39
C HIS A 8 -28.23 -17.20 14.28
N GLN A 9 -27.95 -17.68 13.06
CA GLN A 9 -26.90 -18.69 12.81
C GLN A 9 -25.53 -18.10 13.18
N SER A 10 -25.04 -18.43 14.36
CA SER A 10 -23.70 -18.07 14.82
C SER A 10 -22.74 -19.23 14.59
N ALA A 11 -21.56 -18.94 14.04
CA ALA A 11 -20.46 -19.91 14.05
C ALA A 11 -19.98 -20.15 15.49
N ALA A 12 -19.67 -21.40 15.83
CA ALA A 12 -19.13 -21.77 17.13
C ALA A 12 -17.60 -21.67 17.12
N GLY A 13 -17.04 -21.04 18.15
CA GLY A 13 -15.58 -20.95 18.37
C GLY A 13 -14.98 -19.57 18.09
N PRO A 14 -13.72 -19.36 18.50
CA PRO A 14 -13.00 -18.10 18.30
C PRO A 14 -12.54 -17.92 16.84
N ALA A 15 -12.49 -16.68 16.36
CA ALA A 15 -11.98 -16.35 15.04
C ALA A 15 -10.47 -16.69 14.93
N THR A 16 -10.11 -17.49 13.92
CA THR A 16 -8.73 -17.96 13.69
C THR A 16 -8.27 -17.62 12.28
N PHE A 17 -7.03 -17.16 12.12
CA PHE A 17 -6.43 -16.93 10.81
C PHE A 17 -6.11 -18.26 10.14
N LEU A 18 -6.65 -18.48 8.94
CA LEU A 18 -6.41 -19.72 8.18
C LEU A 18 -5.36 -19.56 7.08
N ALA A 19 -5.20 -18.35 6.53
CA ALA A 19 -4.16 -18.01 5.57
C ALA A 19 -3.85 -16.51 5.66
N VAL A 20 -2.58 -16.14 5.45
CA VAL A 20 -2.16 -14.74 5.48
C VAL A 20 -1.12 -14.51 4.40
N ARG A 21 -1.47 -13.68 3.42
CA ARG A 21 -0.54 -13.29 2.36
C ARG A 21 -0.36 -11.79 2.27
N ARG A 22 0.86 -11.39 1.86
CA ARG A 22 1.20 -9.99 1.58
C ARG A 22 1.10 -9.74 0.08
N PRO A 23 0.55 -8.59 -0.35
CA PRO A 23 0.44 -8.25 -1.77
C PRO A 23 1.80 -8.19 -2.46
N PHE A 24 1.78 -8.54 -3.74
CA PHE A 24 2.91 -8.42 -4.66
C PHE A 24 3.49 -7.00 -4.69
N ARG A 25 4.79 -6.88 -4.98
CA ARG A 25 5.56 -5.65 -4.80
C ARG A 25 6.13 -5.14 -6.14
N PRO A 26 5.37 -4.31 -6.90
CA PRO A 26 5.66 -4.06 -8.30
C PRO A 26 6.85 -3.10 -8.57
N LEU A 27 7.29 -2.27 -7.61
CA LEU A 27 8.40 -1.34 -7.86
C LEU A 27 9.24 -1.07 -6.62
N HIS A 28 10.54 -1.40 -6.70
CA HIS A 28 11.49 -1.18 -5.61
C HIS A 28 12.17 0.19 -5.71
N ILE A 29 11.84 1.12 -4.81
CA ILE A 29 12.63 2.36 -4.65
C ILE A 29 13.63 2.16 -3.48
N PRO A 30 14.96 2.22 -3.74
CA PRO A 30 15.97 2.12 -2.69
C PRO A 30 16.01 3.38 -1.79
N ARG A 31 16.29 3.19 -0.50
CA ARG A 31 16.23 4.19 0.58
C ARG A 31 17.02 5.49 0.39
N VAL A 32 17.90 5.60 -0.60
CA VAL A 32 18.78 6.78 -0.75
C VAL A 32 18.77 7.32 -2.17
N THR A 33 17.62 7.35 -2.83
CA THR A 33 17.43 8.26 -3.96
C THR A 33 16.28 9.21 -3.65
N THR A 34 16.59 10.22 -2.84
CA THR A 34 15.86 11.49 -2.86
C THR A 34 15.89 12.17 -4.24
N LYS A 35 16.55 11.56 -5.25
CA LYS A 35 16.58 12.00 -6.65
C LYS A 35 15.19 12.30 -7.20
N ILE A 36 14.18 11.45 -6.93
CA ILE A 36 12.83 11.70 -7.46
C ILE A 36 12.23 12.99 -6.87
N SER A 37 12.42 13.26 -5.57
CA SER A 37 11.91 14.52 -5.00
C SER A 37 12.72 15.75 -5.41
N SER A 38 14.02 15.60 -5.68
CA SER A 38 14.89 16.72 -6.05
C SER A 38 14.81 17.07 -7.54
N SER A 39 14.50 16.11 -8.42
CA SER A 39 14.37 16.37 -9.86
C SER A 39 13.03 17.03 -10.24
N LEU A 40 11.99 16.88 -9.41
CA LEU A 40 10.65 17.42 -9.69
C LEU A 40 10.32 18.72 -8.94
N SER A 41 11.15 19.18 -7.99
CA SER A 41 10.91 20.44 -7.26
C SER A 41 11.76 21.60 -7.81
N PRO A 42 11.19 22.77 -8.12
CA PRO A 42 11.91 23.87 -8.76
C PRO A 42 12.86 24.68 -7.86
N THR A 43 12.81 24.54 -6.52
CA THR A 43 13.62 25.38 -5.61
C THR A 43 14.50 24.56 -4.65
N PRO A 44 15.85 24.69 -4.72
CA PRO A 44 16.76 23.97 -3.85
C PRO A 44 16.86 24.64 -2.47
N VAL A 45 16.00 24.20 -1.54
CA VAL A 45 16.10 24.56 -0.12
C VAL A 45 17.04 23.61 0.61
N ILE A 46 18.34 23.92 0.59
CA ILE A 46 19.45 23.07 1.11
C ILE A 46 19.22 22.61 2.56
N ARG A 47 18.70 23.50 3.44
CA ARG A 47 18.38 23.15 4.84
C ARG A 47 17.28 22.09 4.97
N LEU A 48 16.30 22.12 4.06
CA LEU A 48 15.19 21.18 4.08
C LEU A 48 15.58 19.84 3.47
N SER A 49 16.43 19.84 2.45
CA SER A 49 16.96 18.61 1.85
C SER A 49 17.86 17.85 2.81
N SER A 50 18.75 18.53 3.55
CA SER A 50 19.60 17.90 4.57
C SER A 50 18.77 17.29 5.72
N LYS A 51 17.78 18.04 6.24
CA LYS A 51 16.87 17.56 7.29
C LYS A 51 15.94 16.42 6.82
N ARG A 52 15.65 16.32 5.51
CA ARG A 52 14.92 15.19 4.93
C ARG A 52 15.81 13.94 4.89
N ASN A 53 17.07 14.11 4.48
CA ASN A 53 18.05 13.02 4.42
C ASN A 53 18.34 12.44 5.80
N SER A 54 18.50 13.27 6.85
CA SER A 54 18.69 12.77 8.22
C SER A 54 17.48 11.95 8.69
N ARG A 55 16.26 12.48 8.53
CA ARG A 55 15.03 11.75 8.86
C ARG A 55 14.89 10.42 8.13
N SER A 56 15.27 10.37 6.84
CA SER A 56 15.29 9.11 6.08
C SER A 56 16.28 8.10 6.67
N LYS A 57 17.49 8.55 7.05
CA LYS A 57 18.51 7.71 7.70
C LYS A 57 18.05 7.20 9.06
N ASP A 58 17.32 8.00 9.82
CA ASP A 58 16.83 7.62 11.16
C ASP A 58 15.62 6.66 11.11
N SER A 59 14.81 6.71 10.04
CA SER A 59 13.55 5.95 9.94
C SER A 59 13.66 4.41 9.95
N ARG A 60 14.88 3.85 9.93
CA ARG A 60 15.18 2.40 9.79
C ARG A 60 14.48 1.67 8.62
N ILE A 61 13.92 2.38 7.62
CA ILE A 61 13.22 1.78 6.47
C ILE A 61 14.13 1.61 5.24
N ASN A 62 14.45 0.37 4.86
CA ASN A 62 15.39 0.05 3.76
C ASN A 62 14.82 0.19 2.34
N LYS A 63 13.54 -0.15 2.14
CA LYS A 63 12.92 -0.20 0.82
C LYS A 63 11.44 0.16 0.98
N ARG A 64 10.89 0.92 0.03
CA ARG A 64 9.45 1.17 -0.06
C ARG A 64 8.97 0.86 -1.46
N TYR A 65 7.71 0.44 -1.55
CA TYR A 65 7.05 0.08 -2.79
C TYR A 65 5.93 1.08 -3.01
N PHE A 66 5.91 1.67 -4.19
CA PHE A 66 4.93 2.66 -4.58
C PHE A 66 4.34 2.28 -5.94
N PRO A 67 3.03 2.49 -6.15
CA PRO A 67 2.42 2.35 -7.47
C PRO A 67 2.84 3.50 -8.40
N SER A 68 3.20 4.66 -7.87
CA SER A 68 3.65 5.82 -8.65
C SER A 68 5.08 5.64 -9.17
N THR A 69 5.23 5.44 -10.48
CA THR A 69 6.51 5.44 -11.20
C THR A 69 6.96 6.88 -11.51
N GLU A 70 8.23 7.06 -11.88
CA GLU A 70 8.75 8.36 -12.32
C GLU A 70 7.99 8.90 -13.55
N GLU A 71 7.50 8.02 -14.42
CA GLU A 71 6.69 8.36 -15.59
C GLU A 71 5.35 8.97 -15.20
N ILE A 72 4.64 8.37 -14.22
CA ILE A 72 3.36 8.89 -13.71
C ILE A 72 3.55 10.28 -13.08
N LEU A 73 4.65 10.47 -12.35
CA LEU A 73 4.97 11.75 -11.70
C LEU A 73 5.35 12.84 -12.72
N LYS A 74 6.06 12.48 -13.79
CA LYS A 74 6.38 13.41 -14.90
C LYS A 74 5.13 13.81 -15.70
N ALA A 75 4.21 12.87 -15.92
CA ALA A 75 2.94 13.15 -16.60
C ALA A 75 2.03 14.08 -15.79
N ASN A 76 2.17 14.09 -14.46
CA ASN A 76 1.31 14.86 -13.54
C ASN A 76 2.14 15.76 -12.61
N PRO A 77 2.70 16.88 -13.11
CA PRO A 77 3.58 17.74 -12.32
C PRO A 77 2.88 18.35 -11.09
N ALA A 78 1.56 18.56 -11.14
CA ALA A 78 0.77 19.05 -10.02
C ALA A 78 0.82 18.17 -8.77
N MET A 79 1.06 16.86 -8.93
CA MET A 79 1.27 15.91 -7.82
C MET A 79 2.57 16.17 -7.05
N CYS A 80 3.55 16.79 -7.70
CA CYS A 80 4.87 17.04 -7.14
C CYS A 80 5.01 18.44 -6.53
N MET A 81 3.98 19.27 -6.66
CA MET A 81 3.92 20.62 -6.13
C MET A 81 3.15 20.65 -4.80
N PHE A 82 3.62 21.43 -3.84
CA PHE A 82 3.15 21.34 -2.44
C PHE A 82 1.68 21.75 -2.23
N LYS A 83 1.11 22.60 -3.09
CA LYS A 83 -0.24 23.16 -2.92
C LYS A 83 -1.05 23.20 -4.22
N GLU A 84 -0.62 22.50 -5.26
CA GLU A 84 -1.39 22.46 -6.50
C GLU A 84 -2.52 21.44 -6.40
N PRO A 85 -3.67 21.70 -7.05
CA PRO A 85 -4.79 20.77 -7.07
C PRO A 85 -4.43 19.51 -7.84
N SER A 86 -4.27 18.40 -7.12
CA SER A 86 -3.87 17.09 -7.67
C SER A 86 -4.74 15.91 -7.18
N LEU A 87 -5.87 16.23 -6.55
CA LEU A 87 -6.75 15.24 -5.91
C LEU A 87 -7.35 14.26 -6.91
N ASN A 88 -7.89 14.75 -8.04
CA ASN A 88 -8.55 13.91 -9.04
C ASN A 88 -7.59 12.83 -9.57
N VAL A 89 -6.39 13.24 -9.97
CA VAL A 89 -5.34 12.32 -10.45
C VAL A 89 -4.96 11.30 -9.38
N THR A 90 -4.83 11.72 -8.13
CA THR A 90 -4.50 10.81 -7.02
C THR A 90 -5.62 9.78 -6.79
N GLN A 91 -6.88 10.21 -6.91
CA GLN A 91 -8.04 9.34 -6.75
C GLN A 91 -8.14 8.35 -7.91
N ASP A 92 -7.93 8.78 -9.15
CA ASP A 92 -7.95 7.89 -10.32
C ASP A 92 -6.94 6.75 -10.17
N ILE A 93 -5.72 7.07 -9.74
CA ILE A 93 -4.68 6.07 -9.46
C ILE A 93 -5.11 5.15 -8.30
N GLY A 94 -5.62 5.72 -7.20
CA GLY A 94 -5.99 4.96 -6.01
C GLY A 94 -7.14 3.99 -6.25
N VAL A 95 -8.17 4.42 -6.97
CA VAL A 95 -9.36 3.61 -7.29
C VAL A 95 -8.99 2.40 -8.14
N GLN A 96 -7.99 2.53 -9.02
CA GLN A 96 -7.53 1.42 -9.86
C GLN A 96 -6.54 0.50 -9.15
N GLU A 97 -5.52 1.06 -8.49
CA GLU A 97 -4.40 0.27 -7.98
C GLU A 97 -4.71 -0.41 -6.63
N VAL A 98 -5.56 0.18 -5.79
CA VAL A 98 -5.89 -0.41 -4.48
C VAL A 98 -6.64 -1.74 -4.62
N PRO A 99 -7.74 -1.85 -5.40
CA PRO A 99 -8.43 -3.12 -5.62
C PRO A 99 -7.53 -4.15 -6.29
N ARG A 100 -6.71 -3.74 -7.27
CA ARG A 100 -5.80 -4.63 -7.99
C ARG A 100 -4.73 -5.26 -7.09
N LEU A 101 -4.19 -4.49 -6.13
CA LEU A 101 -3.25 -5.02 -5.13
C LEU A 101 -3.94 -5.97 -4.15
N ALA A 102 -5.17 -5.65 -3.74
CA ALA A 102 -5.96 -6.50 -2.86
C ALA A 102 -6.30 -7.84 -3.53
N GLU A 103 -6.76 -7.82 -4.78
CA GLU A 103 -7.10 -9.01 -5.55
C GLU A 103 -5.93 -10.00 -5.60
N ARG A 104 -4.72 -9.53 -5.91
CA ARG A 104 -3.51 -10.38 -5.95
C ARG A 104 -3.20 -11.01 -4.59
N ALA A 105 -3.32 -10.23 -3.51
CA ALA A 105 -3.10 -10.75 -2.16
C ALA A 105 -4.15 -11.82 -1.79
N VAL A 106 -5.40 -11.61 -2.17
CA VAL A 106 -6.51 -12.54 -1.92
C VAL A 106 -6.32 -13.83 -2.71
N ILE A 107 -5.96 -13.76 -3.99
CA ILE A 107 -5.74 -14.96 -4.82
C ILE A 107 -4.63 -15.84 -4.22
N GLU A 108 -3.50 -15.26 -3.82
CA GLU A 108 -2.42 -16.02 -3.20
C GLU A 108 -2.81 -16.56 -1.81
N ALA A 109 -3.56 -15.80 -1.01
CA ALA A 109 -4.05 -16.27 0.30
C ALA A 109 -5.06 -17.42 0.16
N LEU A 110 -5.93 -17.36 -0.85
CA LEU A 110 -6.86 -18.45 -1.15
C LEU A 110 -6.13 -19.71 -1.62
N ALA A 111 -5.06 -19.56 -2.41
CA ALA A 111 -4.24 -20.70 -2.80
C ALA A 111 -3.59 -21.39 -1.58
N GLU A 112 -3.06 -20.61 -0.62
CA GLU A 112 -2.53 -21.13 0.64
C GLU A 112 -3.61 -21.81 1.50
N TRP A 113 -4.79 -21.20 1.57
CA TRP A 113 -5.92 -21.75 2.32
C TRP A 113 -6.37 -23.10 1.75
N VAL A 114 -6.52 -23.19 0.43
CA VAL A 114 -6.90 -24.45 -0.26
C VAL A 114 -5.83 -25.51 -0.02
N GLN A 115 -4.54 -25.19 -0.17
CA GLN A 115 -3.46 -26.13 0.07
C GLN A 115 -3.46 -26.65 1.52
N SER A 116 -3.69 -25.77 2.48
CA SER A 116 -3.73 -26.12 3.92
C SER A 116 -4.93 -27.00 4.28
N ASN A 117 -6.06 -26.83 3.58
CA ASN A 117 -7.25 -27.67 3.76
C ASN A 117 -7.16 -29.01 3.01
N CYS A 118 -6.52 -29.05 1.84
CA CYS A 118 -6.32 -30.29 1.08
C CYS A 118 -5.32 -31.25 1.77
N LEU A 119 -4.38 -30.76 2.57
CA LEU A 119 -3.44 -31.59 3.35
C LEU A 119 -3.99 -32.07 4.70
N ARG A 120 -5.23 -31.71 5.05
CA ARG A 120 -5.90 -32.11 6.30
C ARG A 120 -6.77 -33.37 6.17
N TYR A 121 -6.94 -33.89 4.95
CA TYR A 121 -7.63 -35.14 4.64
C TYR A 121 -6.68 -36.05 3.87
#